data_AF-A0A6G2Q9F7-F1
#
_entry.id   AF-A0A6G2Q9F7-F1
#
_cell.length_a   1.000
_cell.length_b   1.000
_cell.length_c   1.000
_cell.angle_alpha   90.00
_cell.angle_beta   90.00
_cell.angle_gamma   90.00
#
_symmetry.space_group_name_H-M   'P 1'
#
loop_
_entity.id
_entity.type
_entity.pdbx_description
1 polymer ?
#
loop_
_entity_poly.entity_id
_entity_poly.type
_entity_poly.pdbx_seq_one_letter_code
_entity_poly.pdbx_strand_id
1 'polypeptide(L)'
;MQADAHLRGFGGFHGGLALALLTSAMREHAPGLELQSVTGRFDRPVDPGFTVDAALVRAGRTLSVVRAQAQSEKGTAIEASAVFARRGENTWQPVTPQAPPAPPPAECEVFAIPAEFVPIATSMEIRPVG
;
A
#
# COMPACT_ATOMS: atom_id res chain seq x y z
N MET A 1 -7.54 -13.41 -7.24
CA MET A 1 -6.74 -12.71 -8.27
C MET A 1 -5.49 -13.53 -8.56
N GLN A 2 -5.16 -13.79 -9.83
CA GLN A 2 -3.91 -14.46 -10.18
C GLN A 2 -2.81 -13.40 -10.17
N ALA A 3 -1.99 -13.39 -9.12
CA ALA A 3 -0.86 -12.47 -9.06
C ALA A 3 0.19 -12.91 -10.09
N ASP A 4 0.38 -12.09 -11.12
CA ASP A 4 1.40 -12.32 -12.13
C ASP A 4 2.79 -12.37 -11.49
N ALA A 5 3.67 -13.25 -11.99
CA ALA A 5 4.96 -13.56 -11.37
C ALA A 5 5.87 -12.33 -11.23
N HIS A 6 5.70 -11.33 -12.10
CA HIS A 6 6.44 -10.08 -12.05
C HIS A 6 6.06 -9.18 -10.86
N LEU A 7 4.96 -9.44 -10.16
CA LEU A 7 4.50 -8.65 -9.00
C LEU A 7 5.01 -9.20 -7.65
N ARG A 8 5.91 -10.17 -7.70
CA ARG A 8 6.49 -10.80 -6.51
C ARG A 8 7.69 -10.02 -5.98
N GLY A 9 7.79 -9.96 -4.65
CA GLY A 9 9.01 -9.59 -3.94
C GLY A 9 9.75 -10.85 -3.46
N PHE A 10 10.63 -10.69 -2.47
CA PHE A 10 11.48 -11.78 -1.94
C PHE A 10 10.71 -12.98 -1.36
N GLY A 11 9.54 -12.75 -0.76
CA GLY A 11 8.82 -13.77 0.01
C GLY A 11 7.45 -14.17 -0.54
N GLY A 12 7.04 -13.69 -1.73
CA GLY A 12 5.70 -13.85 -2.26
C GLY A 12 5.21 -12.58 -2.95
N PHE A 13 3.90 -12.34 -2.97
CA PHE A 13 3.35 -11.11 -3.52
C PHE A 13 3.89 -9.89 -2.77
N HIS A 14 4.27 -8.83 -3.49
CA HIS A 14 4.93 -7.67 -2.88
C HIS A 14 4.04 -6.98 -1.83
N GLY A 15 4.59 -6.75 -0.63
CA GLY A 15 3.83 -6.25 0.51
C GLY A 15 3.19 -4.87 0.29
N GLY A 16 3.94 -3.92 -0.29
CA GLY A 16 3.40 -2.60 -0.61
C GLY A 16 2.25 -2.66 -1.63
N LEU A 17 2.32 -3.61 -2.56
CA LEU A 17 1.27 -3.82 -3.56
C LEU A 17 0.06 -4.52 -2.94
N ALA A 18 0.27 -5.49 -2.04
CA ALA A 18 -0.79 -6.13 -1.28
C ALA A 18 -1.61 -5.10 -0.50
N LEU A 19 -0.92 -4.23 0.23
CA LEU A 19 -1.56 -3.17 1.00
C LEU A 19 -2.32 -2.19 0.09
N ALA A 20 -1.71 -1.78 -1.03
CA ALA A 20 -2.36 -0.91 -2.01
C ALA A 20 -3.65 -1.52 -2.59
N LEU A 21 -3.68 -2.83 -2.85
CA LEU A 21 -4.89 -3.52 -3.32
C LEU A 21 -5.98 -3.55 -2.25
N LEU A 22 -5.64 -3.88 -1.01
CA LEU A 22 -6.59 -3.83 0.11
C LEU A 22 -7.14 -2.40 0.27
N THR A 23 -6.27 -1.39 0.24
CA THR A 23 -6.68 0.03 0.27
C THR A 23 -7.59 0.40 -0.90
N SER A 24 -7.33 -0.14 -2.09
CA SER A 24 -8.18 0.09 -3.25
C SER A 24 -9.58 -0.48 -3.06
N ALA A 25 -9.69 -1.72 -2.56
CA ALA A 25 -10.99 -2.33 -2.24
C ALA A 25 -11.72 -1.55 -1.13
N MET A 26 -10.99 -1.13 -0.09
CA MET A 26 -11.57 -0.34 1.01
C MET A 26 -12.17 1.00 0.55
N ARG A 27 -11.56 1.63 -0.47
CA ARG A 27 -12.01 2.93 -1.01
C ARG A 27 -13.44 2.88 -1.56
N GLU A 28 -13.90 1.72 -2.03
CA GLU A 28 -15.27 1.53 -2.53
C GLU A 28 -16.34 1.79 -1.46
N HIS A 29 -15.99 1.64 -0.18
CA HIS A 29 -16.88 1.89 0.96
C HIS A 29 -16.83 3.34 1.49
N ALA A 30 -16.01 4.21 0.92
CA ALA A 30 -15.81 5.58 1.38
C ALA A 30 -15.87 6.60 0.22
N PRO A 31 -16.96 6.62 -0.57
CA PRO A 31 -17.07 7.51 -1.73
C PRO A 31 -16.98 8.98 -1.31
N GLY A 32 -16.17 9.75 -2.02
CA GLY A 32 -15.95 11.19 -1.75
C GLY A 32 -15.11 11.50 -0.51
N LEU A 33 -14.52 10.49 0.14
CA LEU A 33 -13.54 10.67 1.21
C LEU A 33 -12.14 10.30 0.71
N GLU A 34 -11.11 10.96 1.24
CA GLU A 34 -9.71 10.71 0.91
C GLU A 34 -9.05 9.82 1.96
N LEU A 35 -8.16 8.92 1.54
CA LEU A 35 -7.36 8.11 2.45
C LEU A 35 -6.47 9.01 3.30
N GLN A 36 -6.58 8.91 4.62
CA GLN A 36 -5.72 9.62 5.57
C GLN A 36 -4.63 8.73 6.14
N SER A 37 -4.97 7.47 6.40
CA SER A 37 -4.03 6.47 6.89
C SER A 37 -4.49 5.06 6.53
N VAL A 38 -3.52 4.17 6.41
CA VAL A 38 -3.74 2.73 6.33
C VAL A 38 -2.68 2.03 7.15
N THR A 39 -3.09 1.03 7.92
CA THR A 39 -2.19 0.13 8.65
C THR A 39 -2.45 -1.28 8.20
N GLY A 40 -1.41 -2.00 7.80
CA GLY A 40 -1.46 -3.42 7.45
C GLY A 40 -0.68 -4.27 8.45
N ARG A 41 -1.24 -5.43 8.81
CA ARG A 41 -0.60 -6.48 9.59
C ARG A 41 -0.43 -7.71 8.70
N PHE A 42 0.82 -8.09 8.45
CA PHE A 42 1.17 -9.26 7.63
C PHE A 42 1.47 -10.42 8.56
N ASP A 43 0.63 -11.44 8.52
CA ASP A 43 0.78 -12.63 9.38
C ASP A 43 1.62 -13.71 8.72
N ARG A 44 1.68 -13.68 7.38
CA ARG A 44 2.43 -14.62 6.55
C ARG A 44 2.53 -14.09 5.12
N PRO A 45 3.34 -14.73 4.26
CA PRO A 45 3.35 -14.43 2.84
C PRO A 45 1.97 -14.47 2.17
N VAL A 46 1.77 -13.55 1.24
CA VAL A 46 0.59 -13.50 0.37
C VAL A 46 0.86 -14.36 -0.85
N ASP A 47 0.27 -15.55 -0.86
CA ASP A 47 0.37 -16.52 -1.95
C ASP A 47 -0.52 -16.11 -3.15
N PRO A 48 -0.21 -16.56 -4.38
CA PRO A 48 -1.09 -16.40 -5.52
C PRO A 48 -2.49 -16.98 -5.27
N GLY A 49 -3.51 -16.44 -5.93
CA GLY A 49 -4.88 -16.95 -5.81
C GLY A 49 -5.66 -16.38 -4.62
N PHE A 50 -5.09 -15.43 -3.86
CA PHE A 50 -5.82 -14.77 -2.79
C PHE A 50 -7.03 -13.97 -3.31
N THR A 51 -8.03 -13.81 -2.44
CA THR A 51 -9.16 -12.90 -2.59
C THR A 51 -9.02 -11.75 -1.61
N VAL A 52 -9.63 -10.61 -1.94
CA VAL A 52 -9.70 -9.45 -1.04
C VAL A 52 -11.15 -9.29 -0.62
N ASP A 53 -11.35 -9.17 0.68
CA ASP A 53 -12.64 -8.86 1.28
C ASP A 53 -12.50 -7.55 2.07
N ALA A 54 -13.41 -6.61 1.86
CA ALA A 54 -13.43 -5.32 2.53
C ALA A 54 -14.80 -5.10 3.19
N ALA A 55 -14.77 -4.49 4.37
CA ALA A 55 -15.97 -4.25 5.15
C ALA A 55 -15.89 -2.89 5.85
N LEU A 56 -16.99 -2.14 5.76
CA LEU A 56 -17.17 -0.90 6.49
C LEU A 56 -17.26 -1.20 8.00
N VAL A 57 -16.37 -0.58 8.79
CA VAL A 57 -16.38 -0.66 10.25
C VAL A 57 -17.19 0.49 10.84
N ARG A 58 -17.03 1.68 10.26
CA ARG A 58 -17.73 2.90 10.70
C ARG A 58 -18.03 3.77 9.49
N ALA A 59 -19.28 4.22 9.39
CA ALA A 59 -19.72 5.23 8.42
C ALA A 59 -19.98 6.57 9.14
N GLY A 60 -19.55 7.67 8.54
CA GLY A 60 -19.83 9.01 9.04
C GLY A 60 -19.77 10.04 7.91
N ARG A 61 -20.34 11.23 8.16
CA ARG A 61 -20.39 12.30 7.15
C ARG A 61 -19.00 12.79 6.73
N THR A 62 -18.05 12.81 7.65
CA THR A 62 -16.71 13.36 7.46
C THR A 62 -15.60 12.32 7.56
N LEU A 63 -15.91 11.11 8.03
CA LEU A 63 -14.95 10.05 8.30
C LEU A 63 -15.60 8.67 8.16
N SER A 64 -14.88 7.75 7.53
CA SER A 64 -15.20 6.33 7.49
C SER A 64 -13.98 5.51 7.89
N VAL A 65 -14.22 4.40 8.59
CA VAL A 65 -13.22 3.38 8.88
C VAL A 65 -13.61 2.12 8.15
N VAL A 66 -12.70 1.58 7.37
CA VAL A 66 -12.91 0.37 6.58
C VAL A 66 -11.80 -0.61 6.92
N ARG A 67 -12.12 -1.89 7.00
CA ARG A 67 -11.13 -2.96 7.14
C ARG A 67 -11.11 -3.79 5.86
N ALA A 68 -9.97 -4.38 5.56
CA ALA A 68 -9.87 -5.39 4.52
C ALA A 68 -8.91 -6.51 4.91
N GLN A 69 -9.05 -7.64 4.25
CA GLN A 69 -8.20 -8.82 4.46
C GLN A 69 -7.91 -9.49 3.13
N ALA A 70 -6.72 -10.08 3.00
CA ALA A 70 -6.43 -11.02 1.93
C ALA A 70 -6.57 -12.46 2.44
N GLN A 71 -7.45 -13.22 1.82
CA GLN A 71 -7.72 -14.62 2.17
C GLN A 71 -7.26 -15.58 1.08
N SER A 72 -6.83 -16.76 1.51
CA SER A 72 -6.42 -17.89 0.66
C SER A 72 -6.82 -19.18 1.36
N GLU A 73 -6.59 -20.34 0.74
CA GLU A 73 -6.83 -21.65 1.36
C GLU A 73 -6.07 -21.83 2.70
N LYS A 74 -4.95 -21.13 2.87
CA LYS A 74 -4.15 -21.12 4.10
C LYS A 74 -4.67 -20.12 5.15
N GLY A 75 -5.85 -19.53 4.97
CA GLY A 75 -6.49 -18.55 5.86
C GLY A 75 -6.24 -17.09 5.46
N THR A 76 -6.12 -16.19 6.44
CA THR A 76 -5.78 -14.76 6.22
C THR A 76 -4.27 -14.57 6.16
N ALA A 77 -3.79 -13.76 5.20
CA ALA A 77 -2.36 -13.44 5.04
C ALA A 77 -2.01 -12.02 5.49
N ILE A 78 -2.90 -11.09 5.19
CA ILE A 78 -2.81 -9.68 5.59
C ILE A 78 -4.18 -9.21 6.06
N GLU A 79 -4.19 -8.43 7.12
CA GLU A 79 -5.32 -7.61 7.54
C GLU A 79 -4.91 -6.14 7.46
N ALA A 80 -5.83 -5.28 7.04
CA ALA A 80 -5.61 -3.84 6.98
C ALA A 80 -6.81 -3.07 7.52
N SER A 81 -6.53 -1.91 8.10
CA SER A 81 -7.53 -0.93 8.50
C SER A 81 -7.15 0.42 7.91
N ALA A 82 -8.11 1.10 7.31
CA ALA A 82 -7.93 2.42 6.71
C ALA A 82 -8.92 3.42 7.27
N VAL A 83 -8.43 4.64 7.47
CA VAL A 83 -9.24 5.81 7.77
C VAL A 83 -9.35 6.65 6.51
N PHE A 84 -10.60 6.87 6.08
CA PHE A 84 -10.94 7.81 5.02
C PHE A 84 -11.63 9.01 5.65
N ALA A 85 -11.26 10.22 5.24
CA ALA A 85 -11.89 11.44 5.73
C ALA A 85 -12.04 12.47 4.61
N ARG A 86 -13.00 13.39 4.79
CA ARG A 86 -13.12 14.53 3.89
C ARG A 86 -11.87 15.38 4.04
N ARG A 87 -11.23 15.72 2.93
CA ARG A 87 -10.18 16.73 2.93
C ARG A 87 -10.81 18.06 3.33
N GLY A 88 -10.51 18.50 4.55
CA GLY A 88 -10.94 19.81 5.03
C GLY A 88 -10.06 20.92 4.47
N GLU A 89 -10.51 22.15 4.61
CA GLU A 89 -9.63 23.30 4.49
C GLU A 89 -8.63 23.27 5.65
N ASN A 90 -7.36 23.50 5.35
CA ASN A 90 -6.33 23.59 6.38
C ASN A 90 -6.58 24.85 7.21
N THR A 91 -7.13 24.68 8.41
CA THR A 91 -7.37 25.77 9.36
C THR A 91 -6.10 26.21 10.09
N TRP A 92 -5.05 25.40 10.01
CA TRP A 92 -3.74 25.65 10.60
C TRP A 92 -2.67 25.61 9.50
N GLN A 93 -1.61 26.40 9.68
CA GLN A 93 -0.45 26.33 8.79
C GLN A 93 0.16 24.93 8.88
N PRO A 94 0.29 24.20 7.75
CA PRO A 94 0.97 22.91 7.74
C PRO A 94 2.40 23.09 8.23
N VAL A 95 2.78 22.30 9.23
CA VAL A 95 4.17 22.18 9.68
C VAL A 95 4.70 20.87 9.15
N THR A 96 5.71 20.95 8.28
CA THR A 96 6.38 19.79 7.71
C THR A 96 7.87 19.94 7.99
N PRO A 97 8.55 18.91 8.54
CA PRO A 97 9.99 18.98 8.73
C PRO A 97 10.69 19.21 7.39
N GLN A 98 11.81 19.94 7.41
CA GLN A 98 12.62 20.12 6.21
C GLN A 98 13.13 18.76 5.74
N ALA A 99 12.98 18.46 4.45
CA ALA A 99 13.58 17.28 3.86
C ALA A 99 15.11 17.34 4.00
N PRO A 100 15.79 16.22 4.32
CA PRO A 100 17.24 16.20 4.38
C PRO A 100 17.85 16.59 3.02
N PRO A 101 19.01 17.26 2.99
CA PRO A 101 19.68 17.55 1.74
C PRO A 101 20.08 16.23 1.05
N ALA A 102 19.78 16.13 -0.25
CA ALA A 102 20.14 15.01 -1.10
C ALA A 102 20.44 15.52 -2.53
N PRO A 103 21.33 14.85 -3.28
CA PRO A 103 21.54 15.16 -4.70
C PRO A 103 20.24 14.97 -5.50
N PRO A 104 20.08 15.68 -6.63
CA PRO A 104 18.95 15.46 -7.52
C PRO A 104 18.99 14.03 -8.10
N PRO A 105 17.85 13.42 -8.43
CA PRO A 105 17.80 12.05 -8.95
C PRO A 105 18.71 11.79 -10.17
N ALA A 106 18.93 12.81 -11.03
CA ALA A 106 19.79 12.70 -12.19
C ALA A 106 21.28 12.46 -11.84
N GLU A 107 21.70 12.83 -10.64
CA GLU A 107 23.07 12.63 -10.13
C GLU A 107 23.22 11.32 -9.34
N CYS A 108 22.13 10.60 -9.07
CA CYS A 108 22.14 9.32 -8.37
C CYS A 108 22.17 8.15 -9.37
N GLU A 109 23.02 7.15 -9.12
CA GLU A 109 23.07 5.94 -9.93
C GLU A 109 21.76 5.13 -9.81
N VAL A 110 21.37 4.49 -10.91
CA VAL A 110 20.23 3.56 -10.90
C VAL A 110 20.66 2.25 -10.24
N PHE A 111 19.96 1.86 -9.19
CA PHE A 111 20.12 0.56 -8.57
C PHE A 111 19.23 -0.46 -9.27
N ALA A 112 19.82 -1.19 -10.22
CA ALA A 112 19.14 -2.26 -10.95
C ALA A 112 19.20 -3.57 -10.17
N ILE A 113 18.08 -4.00 -9.59
CA ILE A 113 17.95 -5.32 -8.96
C ILE A 113 17.61 -6.34 -10.04
N PRO A 114 18.37 -7.45 -10.18
CA PRO A 114 18.05 -8.47 -11.17
C PRO A 114 16.67 -9.08 -10.91
N ALA A 115 15.87 -9.22 -11.97
CA ALA A 115 14.47 -9.62 -11.90
C ALA A 115 14.28 -11.04 -11.39
N GLU A 116 15.29 -11.90 -11.54
CA GLU A 116 15.34 -13.26 -10.98
C GLU A 116 15.35 -13.29 -9.45
N PHE A 117 15.77 -12.20 -8.79
CA PHE A 117 15.75 -12.07 -7.32
C PHE A 117 14.50 -11.32 -6.83
N VAL A 118 14.15 -10.23 -7.50
CA VAL A 118 13.02 -9.37 -7.11
C VAL A 118 12.26 -8.92 -8.37
N PRO A 119 11.32 -9.74 -8.88
CA PRO A 119 10.64 -9.44 -10.14
C PRO A 119 9.96 -8.06 -10.16
N ILE A 120 9.36 -7.65 -9.03
CA ILE A 120 8.67 -6.36 -8.94
C ILE A 120 9.60 -5.16 -9.05
N ALA A 121 10.92 -5.33 -8.89
CA ALA A 121 11.87 -4.24 -9.10
C ALA A 121 11.79 -3.67 -10.53
N THR A 122 11.35 -4.47 -11.51
CA THR A 122 11.10 -4.01 -12.89
C THR A 122 9.96 -3.00 -13.03
N SER A 123 9.12 -2.87 -11.99
CA SER A 123 8.00 -1.91 -11.95
C SER A 123 8.37 -0.58 -11.29
N MET A 124 9.64 -0.37 -10.91
CA MET A 124 10.11 0.84 -10.23
C MET A 124 11.55 1.19 -10.62
N GLU A 125 11.86 2.49 -10.60
CA GLU A 125 13.25 2.96 -10.69
C GLU A 125 13.71 3.36 -9.29
N ILE A 126 14.80 2.75 -8.81
CA ILE A 126 15.36 3.02 -7.48
C ILE A 126 16.71 3.73 -7.66
N ARG A 127 16.86 4.87 -6.99
CA ARG A 127 18.10 5.66 -6.97
C ARG A 127 18.49 5.94 -5.53
N PRO A 128 19.34 5.10 -4.92
CA PRO A 128 19.73 5.26 -3.52
C PRO A 128 20.61 6.49 -3.33
N VAL A 129 20.53 7.08 -2.14
CA VAL A 129 21.40 8.16 -1.67
C VAL A 129 22.03 7.68 -0.36
N GLY A 130 23.35 7.55 -0.33
CA GLY A 130 24.10 7.03 0.83
C GLY A 130 25.33 6.25 0.44
#